data_AF-A0A1V5AT32-F1
#
_entry.id   AF-A0A1V5AT32-F1
#
_cell.length_a   1.000
_cell.length_b   1.000
_cell.length_c   1.000
_cell.angle_alpha   90.00
_cell.angle_beta   90.00
_cell.angle_gamma   90.00
#
_symmetry.space_group_name_H-M   'P 1'
#
loop_
_entity.id
_entity.type
_entity.pdbx_description
1 polymer ?
#
loop_
_entity_poly.entity_id
_entity_poly.type
_entity_poly.pdbx_seq_one_letter_code
_entity_poly.pdbx_strand_id
1 'polypeptide(L)'
;MVGGLVTTKLGEDSLRSFAREALVKENLPYVMGTISLLLMVLATAVSSANAAGIATIQSTSSGTAYSSITWSGYGLPAPGPDGAYYHPGSFSYNFWPEVPLDDGKDRHAHGTWGSSRYSRSWYNQQPVATDLYPDAAGPATAGTAVTWTARATDPDGDAILYKFWLKGPSTGWAWIDMTGWTTSNRWTWRTVPSDAGTSSVCVSVKDGRNAGPDGSKCSLTREFTVALPRTNGPPTATGLAPDGGSPLVAGSSVTWTATANDPDGDQIYYRFWLKGPSTGNAWRDMTGWTASNRWTWQTTASDVGTSQANVWIRDGNHAGHDSWDSYQVREFTITW
;
A
#
# COMPACT_ATOMS: atom_id res chain seq x y z
N MET A 1 -34.93 -30.01 -46.02
CA MET A 1 -36.22 -30.58 -45.57
C MET A 1 -36.02 -31.08 -44.14
N VAL A 2 -36.95 -30.71 -43.25
CA VAL A 2 -37.09 -31.10 -41.83
C VAL A 2 -36.04 -30.57 -40.85
N GLY A 3 -36.42 -29.51 -40.13
CA GLY A 3 -35.76 -29.09 -38.89
C GLY A 3 -36.00 -30.11 -37.78
N GLY A 4 -34.93 -30.57 -37.16
CA GLY A 4 -34.96 -31.45 -36.00
C GLY A 4 -34.71 -30.64 -34.73
N LEU A 5 -35.73 -30.54 -33.88
CA LEU A 5 -35.58 -30.17 -32.48
C LEU A 5 -34.66 -31.20 -31.80
N VAL A 6 -33.49 -30.78 -31.31
CA VAL A 6 -32.64 -31.69 -30.51
C VAL A 6 -33.15 -31.66 -29.06
N THR A 7 -34.03 -32.61 -28.74
CA THR A 7 -34.29 -33.01 -27.35
C THR A 7 -33.14 -33.89 -26.86
N THR A 8 -32.30 -33.39 -25.95
CA THR A 8 -31.30 -34.22 -25.26
C THR A 8 -31.93 -34.88 -24.03
N LYS A 9 -31.85 -36.22 -23.96
CA LYS A 9 -32.22 -37.05 -22.80
C LYS A 9 -31.27 -36.78 -21.62
N LEU A 10 -31.55 -35.77 -20.80
CA LEU A 10 -31.05 -35.68 -19.44
C LEU A 10 -32.28 -35.37 -18.57
N GLY A 11 -32.60 -36.29 -17.65
CA GLY A 11 -33.86 -36.31 -16.91
C GLY A 11 -34.14 -35.01 -16.14
N GLU A 12 -35.41 -34.64 -16.07
CA GLU A 12 -35.92 -33.39 -15.44
C GLU A 12 -35.44 -33.15 -14.02
N ASP A 13 -35.03 -34.20 -13.30
CA ASP A 13 -34.62 -34.12 -11.90
C ASP A 13 -33.22 -33.50 -11.70
N SER A 14 -32.34 -33.54 -12.71
CA SER A 14 -30.96 -33.01 -12.59
C SER A 14 -30.87 -31.48 -12.79
N LEU A 15 -31.66 -30.93 -13.71
CA LEU A 15 -31.70 -29.47 -13.94
C LEU A 15 -32.36 -28.74 -12.77
N ARG A 16 -33.35 -29.36 -12.13
CA ARG A 16 -34.02 -28.79 -10.96
C ARG A 16 -33.15 -28.82 -9.70
N SER A 17 -32.27 -29.82 -9.51
CA SER A 17 -31.35 -29.83 -8.36
C SER A 17 -30.21 -28.83 -8.54
N PHE A 18 -29.64 -28.72 -9.76
CA PHE A 18 -28.58 -27.77 -10.07
C PHE A 18 -29.05 -26.31 -9.97
N ALA A 19 -30.27 -26.01 -10.44
CA ALA A 19 -30.88 -24.70 -10.26
C ALA A 19 -31.21 -24.39 -8.79
N ARG A 20 -31.64 -25.38 -7.99
CA ARG A 20 -31.96 -25.16 -6.57
C ARG A 20 -30.73 -24.91 -5.69
N GLU A 21 -29.59 -25.54 -5.97
CA GLU A 21 -28.36 -25.27 -5.19
C GLU A 21 -27.72 -23.91 -5.55
N ALA A 22 -27.85 -23.46 -6.80
CA ALA A 22 -27.35 -22.16 -7.24
C ALA A 22 -28.23 -20.97 -6.78
N LEU A 23 -29.53 -21.17 -6.58
CA LEU A 23 -30.48 -20.10 -6.21
C LEU A 23 -30.59 -19.81 -4.71
N VAL A 24 -30.08 -20.67 -3.81
CA VAL A 24 -30.32 -20.52 -2.36
C VAL A 24 -29.35 -19.55 -1.68
N LYS A 25 -28.26 -19.10 -2.32
CA LYS A 25 -27.26 -18.29 -1.60
C LYS A 25 -27.21 -16.78 -1.84
N GLU A 26 -27.62 -16.23 -2.98
CA GLU A 26 -27.48 -14.76 -3.17
C GLU A 26 -28.62 -14.17 -4.04
N ASN A 27 -29.48 -13.36 -3.41
CA ASN A 27 -30.60 -12.63 -4.02
C ASN A 27 -30.15 -11.71 -5.17
N LEU A 28 -30.27 -12.17 -6.43
CA LEU A 28 -30.06 -11.39 -7.64
C LEU A 28 -31.40 -10.94 -8.27
N PRO A 29 -31.64 -9.65 -8.51
CA PRO A 29 -32.62 -9.18 -9.50
C PRO A 29 -31.91 -8.73 -10.80
N TYR A 30 -32.45 -8.83 -12.02
CA TYR A 30 -33.46 -9.64 -12.69
C TYR A 30 -33.20 -9.39 -14.20
N VAL A 31 -33.48 -10.37 -15.07
CA VAL A 31 -33.58 -10.28 -16.56
C VAL A 31 -32.31 -10.42 -17.44
N MET A 32 -31.10 -9.95 -17.09
CA MET A 32 -29.92 -10.13 -17.99
C MET A 32 -29.05 -11.38 -17.69
N GLY A 33 -29.29 -12.05 -16.55
CA GLY A 33 -28.43 -13.16 -16.09
C GLY A 33 -28.81 -14.54 -16.62
N THR A 34 -30.07 -14.79 -16.96
CA THR A 34 -30.52 -16.15 -17.33
C THR A 34 -30.05 -16.56 -18.72
N ILE A 35 -30.02 -15.62 -19.68
CA ILE A 35 -29.56 -15.87 -21.05
C ILE A 35 -28.04 -16.09 -21.07
N SER A 36 -27.28 -15.23 -20.40
CA SER A 36 -25.81 -15.33 -20.33
C SER A 36 -25.34 -16.57 -19.58
N LEU A 37 -26.04 -17.00 -18.53
CA LEU A 37 -25.69 -18.22 -17.79
C LEU A 37 -26.04 -19.49 -18.59
N LEU A 38 -27.18 -19.50 -19.29
CA LEU A 38 -27.55 -20.61 -20.18
C LEU A 38 -26.56 -20.74 -21.35
N LEU A 39 -26.10 -19.60 -21.90
CA LEU A 39 -25.06 -19.54 -22.93
C LEU A 39 -23.71 -20.07 -22.45
N MET A 40 -23.28 -19.74 -21.22
CA MET A 40 -22.04 -20.27 -20.66
C MET A 40 -22.11 -21.78 -20.43
N VAL A 41 -23.23 -22.28 -19.91
CA VAL A 41 -23.45 -23.71 -19.67
C VAL A 41 -23.50 -24.49 -20.99
N LEU A 42 -24.10 -23.92 -22.04
CA LEU A 42 -24.12 -24.53 -23.37
C LEU A 42 -22.72 -24.53 -24.02
N ALA A 43 -21.96 -23.44 -23.88
CA ALA A 43 -20.59 -23.34 -24.40
C ALA A 43 -19.63 -24.34 -23.73
N THR A 44 -19.77 -24.58 -22.42
CA THR A 44 -18.96 -25.57 -21.69
C THR A 44 -19.33 -27.00 -22.08
N ALA A 45 -20.61 -27.32 -22.22
CA ALA A 45 -21.05 -28.62 -22.71
C ALA A 45 -20.53 -28.91 -24.15
N VAL A 46 -20.57 -27.90 -25.02
CA VAL A 46 -20.13 -27.98 -26.43
C VAL A 46 -18.61 -28.12 -26.57
N SER A 47 -17.82 -27.50 -25.68
CA SER A 47 -16.35 -27.60 -25.68
C SER A 47 -15.79 -29.01 -25.39
N SER A 48 -16.65 -29.93 -24.94
CA SER A 48 -16.28 -31.31 -24.61
C SER A 48 -16.64 -32.34 -25.69
N ALA A 49 -17.28 -31.93 -26.79
CA ALA A 49 -17.76 -32.84 -27.83
C ALA A 49 -16.89 -32.83 -29.10
N ASN A 50 -16.47 -34.01 -29.58
CA ASN A 50 -15.74 -34.21 -30.85
C ASN A 50 -16.63 -34.05 -32.10
N ALA A 51 -17.59 -33.12 -32.09
CA ALA A 51 -18.61 -32.97 -33.13
C ALA A 51 -18.65 -31.55 -33.69
N ALA A 52 -19.19 -31.40 -34.90
CA ALA A 52 -19.52 -30.11 -35.50
C ALA A 52 -21.04 -29.91 -35.52
N GLY A 53 -21.52 -28.71 -35.19
CA GLY A 53 -22.95 -28.44 -35.06
C GLY A 53 -23.30 -26.95 -35.03
N ILE A 54 -24.60 -26.67 -35.18
CA ILE A 54 -25.18 -25.33 -35.04
C ILE A 54 -26.28 -25.41 -33.99
N ALA A 55 -26.27 -24.51 -33.01
CA ALA A 55 -27.39 -24.27 -32.10
C ALA A 55 -27.98 -22.90 -32.42
N THR A 56 -29.26 -22.85 -32.75
CA THR A 56 -29.98 -21.59 -33.00
C THR A 56 -31.03 -21.39 -31.91
N ILE A 57 -30.92 -20.27 -31.20
CA ILE A 57 -31.88 -19.87 -30.18
C ILE A 57 -32.76 -18.77 -30.77
N GLN A 58 -34.08 -18.97 -30.68
CA GLN A 58 -35.08 -18.00 -31.12
C GLN A 58 -35.73 -17.36 -29.88
N SER A 59 -35.57 -16.05 -29.73
CA SER A 59 -36.30 -15.26 -28.73
C SER A 59 -37.68 -14.88 -29.28
N THR A 60 -38.75 -15.17 -28.54
CA THR A 60 -40.14 -14.90 -28.97
C THR A 60 -40.76 -13.65 -28.36
N SER A 61 -40.04 -12.90 -27.53
CA SER A 61 -40.53 -11.64 -26.97
C SER A 61 -39.94 -10.43 -27.72
N SER A 62 -40.82 -9.78 -28.49
CA SER A 62 -40.64 -8.47 -29.17
C SER A 62 -39.71 -8.36 -30.38
N GLY A 63 -39.91 -9.24 -31.37
CA GLY A 63 -39.20 -9.19 -32.65
C GLY A 63 -38.27 -10.38 -32.78
N THR A 64 -38.39 -11.13 -33.87
CA THR A 64 -37.73 -12.43 -34.02
C THR A 64 -36.22 -12.27 -34.16
N ALA A 65 -35.50 -12.24 -33.04
CA ALA A 65 -34.06 -12.27 -33.01
C ALA A 65 -33.58 -13.73 -32.99
N TYR A 66 -32.80 -14.10 -34.02
CA TYR A 66 -32.13 -15.39 -34.10
C TYR A 66 -30.68 -15.20 -33.65
N SER A 67 -30.23 -15.99 -32.67
CA SER A 67 -28.83 -16.08 -32.29
C SER A 67 -28.35 -17.50 -32.56
N SER A 68 -27.36 -17.67 -33.42
CA SER A 68 -26.78 -18.98 -33.73
C SER A 68 -25.34 -19.08 -33.25
N ILE A 69 -24.99 -20.25 -32.72
CA ILE A 69 -23.64 -20.62 -32.33
C ILE A 69 -23.24 -21.83 -33.16
N THR A 70 -22.16 -21.70 -33.91
CA THR A 70 -21.52 -22.76 -34.70
C THR A 70 -20.28 -23.25 -33.97
N TRP A 71 -20.06 -24.57 -33.96
CA TRP A 71 -18.81 -25.15 -33.47
C TRP A 71 -18.36 -26.29 -34.38
N SER A 72 -17.06 -26.54 -34.41
CA SER A 72 -16.44 -27.69 -35.07
C SER A 72 -15.27 -28.21 -34.24
N GLY A 73 -15.24 -29.52 -34.00
CA GLY A 73 -14.03 -30.20 -33.53
C GLY A 73 -12.88 -30.07 -34.52
N TYR A 74 -11.64 -30.13 -34.03
CA TYR A 74 -10.40 -29.97 -34.80
C TYR A 74 -10.44 -30.71 -36.15
N GLY A 75 -10.37 -29.96 -37.24
CA GLY A 75 -10.22 -30.50 -38.61
C GLY A 75 -11.50 -30.85 -39.38
N LEU A 76 -12.69 -30.62 -38.83
CA LEU A 76 -13.96 -30.84 -39.56
C LEU A 76 -14.54 -29.55 -40.15
N PRO A 77 -15.06 -29.56 -41.39
CA PRO A 77 -15.67 -28.38 -42.00
C PRO A 77 -17.00 -28.02 -41.32
N ALA A 78 -17.16 -26.75 -40.93
CA ALA A 78 -18.37 -26.25 -40.29
C ALA A 78 -19.33 -25.66 -41.35
N PRO A 79 -20.64 -25.99 -41.31
CA PRO A 79 -21.64 -25.34 -42.16
C PRO A 79 -21.92 -23.92 -41.66
N GLY A 80 -21.87 -22.95 -42.57
CA GLY A 80 -22.32 -21.58 -42.36
C GLY A 80 -23.84 -21.45 -42.42
N PRO A 81 -24.42 -20.33 -41.93
CA PRO A 81 -25.86 -20.07 -41.98
C PRO A 81 -26.42 -19.93 -43.40
N ASP A 82 -25.55 -19.85 -44.41
CA ASP A 82 -25.82 -19.83 -45.86
C ASP A 82 -25.75 -21.23 -46.52
N GLY A 83 -25.35 -22.27 -45.78
CA GLY A 83 -25.17 -23.63 -46.31
C GLY A 83 -23.80 -23.90 -46.95
N ALA A 84 -22.84 -22.97 -46.85
CA ALA A 84 -21.47 -23.17 -47.32
C ALA A 84 -20.57 -23.80 -46.23
N TYR A 85 -19.59 -24.62 -46.63
CA TYR A 85 -18.63 -25.25 -45.71
C TYR A 85 -17.30 -24.47 -45.70
N TYR A 86 -16.83 -24.06 -44.51
CA TYR A 86 -15.56 -23.33 -44.35
C TYR A 86 -14.49 -24.18 -43.64
N HIS A 87 -13.26 -24.16 -44.16
CA HIS A 87 -12.07 -24.72 -43.51
C HIS A 87 -11.37 -23.61 -42.69
N PRO A 88 -11.13 -23.77 -41.38
CA PRO A 88 -10.59 -22.69 -40.58
C PRO A 88 -9.06 -22.66 -40.66
N GLY A 89 -8.54 -21.69 -41.40
CA GLY A 89 -7.38 -20.93 -40.93
C GLY A 89 -7.92 -19.71 -40.20
N SER A 90 -7.57 -19.52 -38.93
CA SER A 90 -7.94 -18.42 -38.03
C SER A 90 -9.38 -18.43 -37.44
N PHE A 91 -9.43 -18.45 -36.11
CA PHE A 91 -10.63 -18.27 -35.28
C PHE A 91 -11.26 -16.89 -35.48
N SER A 92 -12.59 -16.81 -35.54
CA SER A 92 -13.34 -15.55 -35.48
C SER A 92 -14.63 -15.72 -34.67
N TYR A 93 -14.80 -14.94 -33.60
CA TYR A 93 -16.05 -14.81 -32.85
C TYR A 93 -16.71 -13.48 -33.25
N ASN A 94 -17.96 -13.52 -33.72
CA ASN A 94 -18.75 -12.31 -33.98
C ASN A 94 -19.87 -12.21 -32.93
N PHE A 95 -19.84 -11.16 -32.12
CA PHE A 95 -20.92 -10.76 -31.22
C PHE A 95 -21.46 -9.42 -31.72
N TRP A 96 -22.76 -9.33 -32.02
CA TRP A 96 -23.43 -8.09 -32.38
C TRP A 96 -24.41 -7.70 -31.26
N PRO A 97 -24.36 -6.47 -30.75
CA PRO A 97 -25.56 -5.79 -30.27
C PRO A 97 -25.98 -4.69 -31.26
N GLU A 98 -27.30 -4.57 -31.45
CA GLU A 98 -27.99 -3.65 -32.36
C GLU A 98 -27.82 -2.16 -31.99
N VAL A 99 -27.56 -1.29 -32.97
CA VAL A 99 -28.18 0.06 -33.09
C VAL A 99 -28.15 0.56 -34.56
N PRO A 100 -28.96 1.55 -34.96
CA PRO A 100 -29.74 1.54 -36.21
C PRO A 100 -28.97 2.01 -37.44
N LEU A 101 -29.41 1.52 -38.60
CA LEU A 101 -28.99 2.01 -39.92
C LEU A 101 -29.42 3.46 -40.10
N ASP A 102 -28.46 4.38 -40.23
CA ASP A 102 -28.69 5.69 -40.83
C ASP A 102 -27.56 6.03 -41.79
N ASP A 103 -27.73 5.59 -43.04
CA ASP A 103 -27.73 6.46 -44.22
C ASP A 103 -27.73 5.62 -45.51
N GLY A 104 -28.87 5.66 -46.20
CA GLY A 104 -29.11 4.84 -47.38
C GLY A 104 -28.08 5.08 -48.50
N LYS A 105 -27.29 4.05 -48.81
CA LYS A 105 -26.74 3.82 -50.15
C LYS A 105 -26.69 2.31 -50.45
N ASP A 106 -27.67 1.84 -51.20
CA ASP A 106 -27.49 0.66 -52.02
C ASP A 106 -26.36 0.90 -53.03
N ARG A 107 -25.42 -0.05 -53.10
CA ARG A 107 -24.88 -0.52 -54.39
C ARG A 107 -24.17 -1.85 -54.21
N HIS A 108 -24.76 -2.90 -54.77
CA HIS A 108 -24.08 -4.13 -55.13
C HIS A 108 -22.82 -3.81 -55.94
N ALA A 109 -21.64 -4.22 -55.46
CA ALA A 109 -20.44 -4.37 -56.29
C ALA A 109 -19.55 -5.46 -55.68
N HIS A 110 -19.41 -6.57 -56.41
CA HIS A 110 -18.36 -7.57 -56.19
C HIS A 110 -16.98 -6.89 -56.26
N GLY A 111 -16.18 -7.03 -55.20
CA GLY A 111 -14.80 -6.57 -55.21
C GLY A 111 -14.12 -6.80 -53.86
N THR A 112 -13.21 -7.78 -53.84
CA THR A 112 -12.10 -8.00 -52.89
C THR A 112 -12.28 -7.39 -51.50
N TRP A 113 -12.67 -8.21 -50.52
CA TRP A 113 -12.62 -7.89 -49.10
C TRP A 113 -11.18 -7.59 -48.68
N GLY A 114 -10.76 -6.34 -48.81
CA GLY A 114 -9.66 -5.81 -48.03
C GLY A 114 -10.01 -6.03 -46.57
N SER A 115 -9.08 -6.60 -45.81
CA SER A 115 -9.22 -6.75 -44.37
C SER A 115 -9.40 -5.37 -43.76
N SER A 116 -10.65 -4.98 -43.52
CA SER A 116 -10.98 -3.90 -42.60
C SER A 116 -10.46 -4.37 -41.25
N ARG A 117 -9.23 -3.96 -40.91
CA ARG A 117 -8.69 -4.09 -39.55
C ARG A 117 -9.74 -3.44 -38.67
N TYR A 118 -10.43 -4.24 -37.86
CA TYR A 118 -11.34 -3.72 -36.86
C TYR A 118 -10.61 -2.63 -36.08
N SER A 119 -11.08 -1.39 -36.21
CA SER A 119 -10.63 -0.29 -35.36
C SER A 119 -10.85 -0.71 -33.92
N ARG A 120 -9.82 -0.53 -33.07
CA ARG A 120 -9.81 -0.84 -31.63
C ARG A 120 -10.91 -0.11 -30.83
N SER A 121 -11.69 0.76 -31.47
CA SER A 121 -12.61 1.72 -30.87
C SER A 121 -13.95 1.18 -30.33
N TRP A 122 -14.22 -0.13 -30.37
CA TRP A 122 -15.53 -0.68 -29.98
C TRP A 122 -15.54 -1.40 -28.63
N TYR A 123 -14.38 -1.62 -28.00
CA TYR A 123 -14.26 -2.19 -26.65
C TYR A 123 -13.41 -1.26 -25.79
N ASN A 124 -14.02 -0.64 -24.79
CA ASN A 124 -13.27 0.06 -23.75
C ASN A 124 -12.43 -0.96 -22.96
N GLN A 125 -11.19 -0.63 -22.65
CA GLN A 125 -10.27 -1.39 -21.83
C GLN A 125 -10.20 -0.76 -20.43
N GLN A 126 -10.02 -1.58 -19.38
CA GLN A 126 -9.90 -1.03 -18.02
C GLN A 126 -8.52 -0.40 -17.79
N PRO A 127 -8.42 0.64 -16.94
CA PRO A 127 -7.13 1.18 -16.54
C PRO A 127 -6.35 0.21 -15.66
N VAL A 128 -5.02 0.33 -15.69
CA VAL A 128 -4.09 -0.51 -14.93
C VAL A 128 -3.25 0.36 -14.01
N ALA A 129 -3.25 0.04 -12.70
CA ALA A 129 -2.33 0.64 -11.76
C ALA A 129 -0.92 0.06 -11.97
N THR A 130 0.06 0.93 -12.21
CA THR A 130 1.44 0.56 -12.52
C THR A 130 2.38 0.74 -11.33
N ASP A 131 2.06 1.66 -10.41
CA ASP A 131 2.89 1.89 -9.23
C ASP A 131 2.09 2.51 -8.07
N LEU A 132 2.59 2.29 -6.85
CA LEU A 132 2.08 2.83 -5.60
C LEU A 132 3.28 2.98 -4.67
N TYR A 133 3.52 4.19 -4.18
CA TYR A 133 4.66 4.48 -3.31
C TYR A 133 4.35 5.63 -2.34
N PRO A 134 4.91 5.58 -1.12
CA PRO A 134 4.88 6.68 -0.18
C PRO A 134 5.97 7.72 -0.50
N ASP A 135 5.82 8.94 -0.01
CA ASP A 135 6.82 10.00 -0.02
C ASP A 135 7.89 9.85 1.08
N ALA A 136 7.64 9.00 2.08
CA ALA A 136 8.53 8.68 3.19
C ALA A 136 8.99 7.22 3.16
N ALA A 137 10.23 6.96 3.57
CA ALA A 137 10.70 5.60 3.85
C ALA A 137 10.15 5.12 5.21
N GLY A 138 9.80 3.84 5.31
CA GLY A 138 9.39 3.22 6.58
C GLY A 138 10.59 2.69 7.39
N PRO A 139 10.44 2.55 8.73
CA PRO A 139 9.25 2.90 9.51
C PRO A 139 9.11 4.40 9.75
N ALA A 140 7.89 4.94 9.61
CA ALA A 140 7.61 6.33 9.99
C ALA A 140 7.12 6.40 11.44
N THR A 141 7.50 7.45 12.18
CA THR A 141 6.99 7.69 13.52
C THR A 141 5.52 8.13 13.47
N ALA A 142 4.68 7.57 14.34
CA ALA A 142 3.29 8.00 14.48
C ALA A 142 3.17 9.51 14.69
N GLY A 143 2.22 10.15 14.02
CA GLY A 143 2.11 11.60 13.90
C GLY A 143 2.66 12.15 12.58
N THR A 144 3.43 11.34 11.83
CA THR A 144 3.93 11.70 10.49
C THR A 144 2.79 11.67 9.47
N ALA A 145 2.75 12.68 8.61
CA ALA A 145 1.90 12.68 7.41
C ALA A 145 2.64 11.99 6.26
N VAL A 146 2.12 10.86 5.80
CA VAL A 146 2.69 10.05 4.70
C VAL A 146 1.79 10.18 3.48
N THR A 147 2.30 10.73 2.38
CA THR A 147 1.55 10.88 1.13
C THR A 147 1.82 9.71 0.20
N TRP A 148 0.79 8.91 -0.05
CA TRP A 148 0.78 7.87 -1.06
C TRP A 148 0.48 8.45 -2.43
N THR A 149 1.29 8.10 -3.42
CA THR A 149 1.06 8.43 -4.83
C THR A 149 0.87 7.15 -5.63
N ALA A 150 -0.21 7.08 -6.40
CA ALA A 150 -0.46 6.03 -7.36
C ALA A 150 -0.13 6.50 -8.79
N ARG A 151 0.32 5.58 -9.63
CA ARG A 151 0.44 5.75 -11.08
C ARG A 151 -0.43 4.72 -11.77
N ALA A 152 -1.16 5.13 -12.79
CA ALA A 152 -1.99 4.25 -13.59
C ALA A 152 -2.03 4.73 -15.05
N THR A 153 -2.36 3.80 -15.96
CA THR A 153 -2.49 4.05 -17.39
C THR A 153 -3.78 3.44 -17.90
N ASP A 154 -4.45 4.16 -18.79
CA ASP A 154 -5.65 3.70 -19.49
C ASP A 154 -5.32 3.46 -20.97
N PRO A 155 -5.57 2.26 -21.53
CA PRO A 155 -5.25 1.96 -22.93
C PRO A 155 -6.00 2.81 -23.96
N ASP A 156 -7.17 3.34 -23.59
CA ASP A 156 -8.03 4.16 -24.45
C ASP A 156 -7.83 5.66 -24.20
N GLY A 157 -7.03 6.01 -23.19
CA GLY A 157 -6.73 7.39 -22.81
C GLY A 157 -7.84 8.06 -22.02
N ASP A 158 -8.78 7.29 -21.45
CA ASP A 158 -9.87 7.81 -20.65
C ASP A 158 -9.37 8.34 -19.29
N ALA A 159 -10.18 9.22 -18.69
CA ALA A 159 -9.87 9.79 -17.39
C ALA A 159 -9.96 8.72 -16.29
N ILE A 160 -8.88 8.58 -15.51
CA ILE A 160 -8.76 7.58 -14.45
C ILE A 160 -9.22 8.17 -13.11
N LEU A 161 -10.04 7.41 -12.39
CA LEU A 161 -10.39 7.64 -10.99
C LEU A 161 -9.62 6.68 -10.08
N TYR A 162 -9.27 7.16 -8.90
CA TYR A 162 -8.49 6.46 -7.89
C TYR A 162 -9.30 6.31 -6.60
N LYS A 163 -9.04 5.23 -5.86
CA LYS A 163 -9.54 5.03 -4.50
C LYS A 163 -8.49 4.35 -3.66
N PHE A 164 -8.20 4.88 -2.49
CA PHE A 164 -7.20 4.33 -1.57
C PHE A 164 -7.86 3.56 -0.43
N TRP A 165 -7.25 2.44 -0.08
CA TRP A 165 -7.68 1.55 0.99
C TRP A 165 -6.55 1.33 1.97
N LEU A 166 -6.90 1.16 3.25
CA LEU A 166 -5.98 0.84 4.32
C LEU A 166 -6.43 -0.44 5.03
N LYS A 167 -5.49 -1.33 5.31
CA LYS A 167 -5.68 -2.50 6.18
C LYS A 167 -4.51 -2.61 7.14
N GLY A 168 -4.76 -2.49 8.43
CA GLY A 168 -3.70 -2.57 9.44
C GLY A 168 -4.24 -2.56 10.86
N PRO A 169 -3.36 -2.28 11.84
CA PRO A 169 -3.72 -2.28 13.27
C PRO A 169 -4.91 -1.37 13.60
N SER A 170 -4.94 -0.14 13.09
CA SER A 170 -6.01 0.84 13.36
C SER A 170 -7.34 0.50 12.70
N THR A 171 -7.33 -0.30 11.64
CA THR A 171 -8.54 -0.71 10.92
C THR A 171 -9.09 -2.06 11.39
N GLY A 172 -8.54 -2.62 12.48
CA GLY A 172 -8.90 -3.95 12.97
C GLY A 172 -8.58 -5.04 11.94
N TRP A 173 -7.56 -4.83 11.10
CA TRP A 173 -7.17 -5.71 10.00
C TRP A 173 -8.24 -5.92 8.92
N ALA A 174 -9.23 -5.02 8.83
CA ALA A 174 -10.16 -4.96 7.72
C ALA A 174 -9.72 -3.91 6.68
N TRP A 175 -10.07 -4.12 5.42
CA TRP A 175 -9.89 -3.11 4.37
C TRP A 175 -10.93 -2.00 4.57
N ILE A 176 -10.46 -0.77 4.78
CA ILE A 176 -11.29 0.42 4.94
C ILE A 176 -10.99 1.39 3.80
N ASP A 177 -12.05 1.93 3.19
CA ASP A 177 -11.96 2.98 2.16
C ASP A 177 -11.56 4.31 2.83
N MET A 178 -10.47 4.91 2.37
CA MET A 178 -9.92 6.13 2.96
C MET A 178 -10.27 7.40 2.19
N THR A 179 -10.71 7.30 0.93
CA THR A 179 -10.88 8.46 0.05
C THR A 179 -12.20 8.50 -0.71
N GLY A 180 -12.89 7.37 -0.87
CA GLY A 180 -13.85 7.21 -1.95
C GLY A 180 -13.18 7.28 -3.32
N TRP A 181 -13.99 7.31 -4.40
CA TRP A 181 -13.47 7.55 -5.74
C TRP A 181 -13.14 9.03 -5.92
N THR A 182 -11.93 9.34 -6.36
CA THR A 182 -11.43 10.70 -6.56
C THR A 182 -10.59 10.78 -7.83
N THR A 183 -10.48 11.98 -8.41
CA THR A 183 -9.55 12.26 -9.52
C THR A 183 -8.11 12.44 -9.04
N SER A 184 -7.90 12.62 -7.74
CA SER A 184 -6.55 12.71 -7.15
C SER A 184 -5.89 11.34 -7.11
N ASN A 185 -4.71 11.23 -7.73
CA ASN A 185 -3.85 10.05 -7.62
C ASN A 185 -3.01 10.04 -6.32
N ARG A 186 -3.36 10.89 -5.35
CA ARG A 186 -2.66 11.03 -4.06
C ARG A 186 -3.61 10.98 -2.88
N TRP A 187 -3.15 10.35 -1.81
CA TRP A 187 -3.80 10.30 -0.50
C TRP A 187 -2.76 10.48 0.62
N THR A 188 -3.03 11.40 1.55
CA THR A 188 -2.16 11.60 2.73
C THR A 188 -2.74 10.90 3.95
N TRP A 189 -2.04 9.90 4.43
CA TRP A 189 -2.30 9.21 5.69
C TRP A 189 -1.61 9.96 6.83
N ARG A 190 -2.39 10.57 7.72
CA ARG A 190 -1.87 11.14 8.98
C ARG A 190 -1.81 10.02 10.01
N THR A 191 -0.62 9.48 10.22
CA THR A 191 -0.44 8.33 11.12
C THR A 191 -0.71 8.73 12.56
N VAL A 192 -1.26 7.82 13.35
CA VAL A 192 -1.54 7.99 14.79
C VAL A 192 -0.97 6.79 15.57
N PRO A 193 -0.84 6.86 16.91
CA PRO A 193 -0.28 5.75 17.69
C PRO A 193 -0.99 4.40 17.48
N SER A 194 -2.29 4.39 17.20
CA SER A 194 -3.04 3.17 16.88
C SER A 194 -2.72 2.56 15.52
N ASP A 195 -1.99 3.27 14.65
CA ASP A 195 -1.47 2.74 13.38
C ASP A 195 -0.18 1.94 13.56
N ALA A 196 0.43 1.96 14.77
CA ALA A 196 1.71 1.33 15.02
C ALA A 196 1.72 -0.17 14.68
N GLY A 197 2.65 -0.56 13.83
CA GLY A 197 2.71 -1.86 13.17
C GLY A 197 2.79 -1.73 11.65
N THR A 198 2.67 -2.85 10.96
CA THR A 198 2.68 -2.88 9.48
C THR A 198 1.24 -2.86 8.96
N SER A 199 0.98 -1.94 8.04
CA SER A 199 -0.28 -1.79 7.33
C SER A 199 -0.10 -1.98 5.83
N SER A 200 -1.08 -2.62 5.21
CA SER A 200 -1.22 -2.70 3.76
C SER A 200 -1.99 -1.48 3.26
N VAL A 201 -1.42 -0.76 2.30
CA VAL A 201 -2.09 0.29 1.54
C VAL A 201 -2.34 -0.22 0.14
N CYS A 202 -3.57 -0.03 -0.34
CA CYS A 202 -3.95 -0.40 -1.69
C CYS A 202 -4.55 0.78 -2.45
N VAL A 203 -4.34 0.80 -3.77
CA VAL A 203 -5.09 1.64 -4.69
C VAL A 203 -5.95 0.80 -5.63
N SER A 204 -7.20 1.23 -5.83
CA SER A 204 -8.07 0.77 -6.92
C SER A 204 -8.16 1.87 -7.98
N VAL A 205 -8.20 1.48 -9.24
CA VAL A 205 -8.38 2.39 -10.39
C VAL A 205 -9.57 1.97 -11.25
N LYS A 206 -10.28 2.94 -11.81
CA LYS A 206 -11.35 2.72 -12.80
C LYS A 206 -11.45 3.88 -13.77
N ASP A 207 -12.09 3.63 -14.90
CA ASP A 207 -12.52 4.66 -15.85
C ASP A 207 -14.06 4.90 -15.72
N GLY A 208 -14.60 5.77 -16.57
CA GLY A 208 -16.03 6.11 -16.60
C GLY A 208 -16.92 5.18 -17.44
N ARG A 209 -16.36 4.18 -18.14
CA ARG A 209 -17.04 3.38 -19.18
C ARG A 209 -17.04 1.88 -18.90
N ASN A 210 -16.03 1.37 -18.21
CA ASN A 210 -15.89 0.03 -17.63
C ASN A 210 -15.86 0.11 -16.10
N ALA A 211 -17.02 0.37 -15.52
CA ALA A 211 -17.22 0.09 -14.10
C ALA A 211 -18.40 -0.88 -13.98
N GLY A 212 -18.12 -2.17 -14.16
CA GLY A 212 -18.96 -3.16 -13.48
C GLY A 212 -18.94 -2.91 -11.96
N PRO A 213 -19.91 -3.43 -11.20
CA PRO A 213 -19.99 -3.25 -9.74
C PRO A 213 -18.71 -3.66 -8.98
N ASP A 214 -17.80 -4.38 -9.64
CA ASP A 214 -16.51 -4.90 -9.15
C ASP A 214 -15.31 -3.93 -9.29
N GLY A 215 -15.51 -2.64 -9.60
CA GLY A 215 -14.45 -1.63 -9.48
C GLY A 215 -13.82 -1.54 -8.06
N SER A 216 -14.37 -2.29 -7.11
CA SER A 216 -13.96 -2.48 -5.72
C SER A 216 -12.74 -3.38 -5.51
N LYS A 217 -12.18 -4.05 -6.53
CA LYS A 217 -10.97 -4.86 -6.32
C LYS A 217 -9.74 -3.98 -6.19
N CYS A 218 -8.93 -4.30 -5.18
CA CYS A 218 -7.62 -3.71 -4.97
C CYS A 218 -6.71 -3.96 -6.19
N SER A 219 -6.21 -2.90 -6.84
CA SER A 219 -5.37 -3.03 -8.05
C SER A 219 -3.91 -3.25 -7.72
N LEU A 220 -3.38 -2.52 -6.73
CA LEU A 220 -1.98 -2.64 -6.31
C LEU A 220 -1.84 -2.38 -4.81
N THR A 221 -1.13 -3.28 -4.12
CA THR A 221 -0.87 -3.20 -2.67
C THR A 221 0.60 -2.95 -2.37
N ARG A 222 0.85 -2.21 -1.30
CA ARG A 222 2.16 -2.00 -0.68
C ARG A 222 2.04 -2.07 0.83
N GLU A 223 3.10 -2.52 1.48
CA GLU A 223 3.20 -2.49 2.94
C GLU A 223 3.90 -1.22 3.40
N PHE A 224 3.53 -0.75 4.59
CA PHE A 224 4.17 0.37 5.26
C PHE A 224 4.10 0.21 6.76
N THR A 225 5.21 0.47 7.43
CA THR A 225 5.32 0.30 8.88
C THR A 225 5.30 1.65 9.57
N VAL A 226 4.45 1.76 10.59
CA VAL A 226 4.42 2.89 11.52
C VAL A 226 5.01 2.44 12.86
N ALA A 227 5.93 3.22 13.41
CA ALA A 227 6.49 3.01 14.73
C ALA A 227 5.84 3.98 15.74
N LEU A 228 5.72 3.55 16.99
CA LEU A 228 5.37 4.49 18.06
C LEU A 228 6.45 5.56 18.22
N PRO A 229 6.10 6.77 18.68
CA PRO A 229 7.11 7.73 19.14
C PRO A 229 7.87 7.07 20.29
N ARG A 230 9.21 7.14 20.27
CA ARG A 230 9.97 6.73 21.44
C ARG A 230 9.66 7.70 22.57
N THR A 231 9.27 7.18 23.73
CA THR A 231 9.29 7.96 24.96
C THR A 231 10.75 8.04 25.40
N ASN A 232 11.35 9.21 25.32
CA ASN A 232 12.71 9.39 25.79
C ASN A 232 12.78 9.23 27.32
N GLY A 233 13.81 8.56 27.83
CA GLY A 233 14.13 8.46 29.26
C GLY A 233 15.39 9.27 29.59
N PRO A 234 15.45 10.00 30.72
CA PRO A 234 16.57 10.88 31.01
C PRO A 234 17.87 10.11 31.32
N PRO A 235 19.04 10.69 31.03
CA PRO A 235 20.31 10.05 31.32
C PRO A 235 20.60 10.08 32.83
N THR A 236 21.34 9.08 33.30
CA THR A 236 21.76 8.95 34.70
C THR A 236 23.28 9.05 34.83
N ALA A 237 23.77 9.94 35.70
CA ALA A 237 25.19 10.06 36.02
C ALA A 237 25.57 8.97 37.05
N THR A 238 26.37 7.99 36.63
CA THR A 238 26.73 6.83 37.45
C THR A 238 28.04 7.02 38.21
N GLY A 239 28.87 7.98 37.81
CA GLY A 239 30.15 8.21 38.46
C GLY A 239 30.87 9.47 38.00
N LEU A 240 31.80 9.91 38.85
CA LEU A 240 32.76 10.97 38.59
C LEU A 240 34.05 10.56 39.28
N ALA A 241 35.15 10.47 38.53
CA ALA A 241 36.43 9.99 39.04
C ALA A 241 37.60 10.85 38.52
N PRO A 242 38.54 11.26 39.39
CA PRO A 242 39.80 11.83 38.95
C PRO A 242 40.75 10.72 38.45
N ASP A 243 41.65 11.07 37.54
CA ASP A 243 42.74 10.20 37.07
C ASP A 243 43.91 10.08 38.06
N GLY A 244 43.95 10.96 39.07
CA GLY A 244 44.93 10.98 40.15
C GLY A 244 44.32 10.80 41.54
N GLY A 245 45.17 10.46 42.51
CA GLY A 245 44.77 10.36 43.91
C GLY A 245 44.56 11.72 44.58
N SER A 246 43.71 11.75 45.59
CA SER A 246 43.60 12.86 46.54
C SER A 246 44.35 12.46 47.83
N PRO A 247 45.18 13.33 48.43
CA PRO A 247 45.47 14.71 48.00
C PRO A 247 46.45 14.83 46.82
N LEU A 248 46.39 15.97 46.12
CA LEU A 248 47.30 16.32 45.01
C LEU A 248 48.08 17.60 45.32
N VAL A 249 49.34 17.67 44.90
CA VAL A 249 50.20 18.86 45.09
C VAL A 249 49.83 19.97 44.11
N ALA A 250 49.72 21.20 44.61
CA ALA A 250 49.44 22.39 43.82
C ALA A 250 50.44 22.58 42.66
N GLY A 251 49.95 23.01 41.50
CA GLY A 251 50.74 23.10 40.27
C GLY A 251 50.68 21.84 39.40
N SER A 252 50.01 20.77 39.88
CA SER A 252 49.71 19.57 39.10
C SER A 252 48.38 19.69 38.35
N SER A 253 48.14 18.78 37.40
CA SER A 253 46.84 18.64 36.73
C SER A 253 46.12 17.38 37.16
N VAL A 254 44.79 17.43 37.22
CA VAL A 254 43.91 16.27 37.42
C VAL A 254 42.81 16.26 36.37
N THR A 255 42.61 15.12 35.70
CA THR A 255 41.52 14.93 34.74
C THR A 255 40.37 14.20 35.39
N TRP A 256 39.22 14.86 35.45
CA TRP A 256 37.96 14.28 35.86
C TRP A 256 37.30 13.58 34.68
N THR A 257 36.89 12.33 34.89
CA THR A 257 36.09 11.54 33.94
C THR A 257 34.73 11.24 34.55
N ALA A 258 33.67 11.62 33.86
CA ALA A 258 32.30 11.28 34.21
C ALA A 258 31.89 9.98 33.52
N THR A 259 31.11 9.16 34.22
CA THR A 259 30.41 8.01 33.65
C THR A 259 28.91 8.24 33.75
N ALA A 260 28.20 7.99 32.66
CA ALA A 260 26.77 8.17 32.58
C ALA A 260 26.16 7.12 31.64
N ASN A 261 24.87 6.87 31.79
CA ASN A 261 24.11 5.98 30.93
C ASN A 261 22.80 6.64 30.53
N ASP A 262 22.48 6.58 29.24
CA ASP A 262 21.20 6.99 28.69
C ASP A 262 20.41 5.72 28.27
N PRO A 263 19.16 5.53 28.72
CA PRO A 263 18.38 4.34 28.40
C PRO A 263 18.02 4.24 26.91
N ASP A 264 18.00 5.34 26.18
CA ASP A 264 17.67 5.41 24.76
C ASP A 264 18.89 5.38 23.85
N GLY A 265 20.07 5.63 24.41
CA GLY A 265 21.34 5.69 23.71
C GLY A 265 21.62 7.07 23.10
N ASP A 266 20.95 8.10 23.61
CA ASP A 266 21.10 9.47 23.14
C ASP A 266 22.47 10.07 23.52
N GLN A 267 22.89 11.10 22.78
CA GLN A 267 24.13 11.81 23.07
C GLN A 267 24.01 12.56 24.41
N ILE A 268 24.86 12.18 25.36
CA ILE A 268 24.95 12.86 26.65
C ILE A 268 25.89 14.07 26.54
N TYR A 269 25.45 15.20 27.06
CA TYR A 269 26.26 16.40 27.25
C TYR A 269 26.62 16.55 28.73
N TYR A 270 27.82 17.07 29.00
CA TYR A 270 28.41 17.21 30.32
C TYR A 270 28.74 18.68 30.58
N ARG A 271 28.62 19.10 31.84
CA ARG A 271 29.05 20.42 32.30
C ARG A 271 29.70 20.30 33.67
N PHE A 272 30.97 20.65 33.76
CA PHE A 272 31.76 20.50 34.98
C PHE A 272 31.77 21.80 35.78
N TRP A 273 31.61 21.66 37.09
CA TRP A 273 31.59 22.74 38.05
C TRP A 273 32.59 22.47 39.16
N LEU A 274 33.16 23.55 39.70
CA LEU A 274 34.08 23.50 40.82
C LEU A 274 33.60 24.42 41.94
N LYS A 275 33.69 23.95 43.18
CA LYS A 275 33.49 24.76 44.40
C LYS A 275 34.63 24.50 45.37
N GLY A 276 35.41 25.52 45.68
CA GLY A 276 36.54 25.38 46.60
C GLY A 276 37.23 26.71 46.89
N PRO A 277 38.42 26.69 47.49
CA PRO A 277 39.16 27.89 47.88
C PRO A 277 39.37 28.89 46.73
N SER A 278 39.80 28.41 45.55
CA SER A 278 40.03 29.25 44.36
C SER A 278 38.77 29.87 43.77
N THR A 279 37.60 29.29 44.04
CA THR A 279 36.32 29.79 43.55
C THR A 279 35.59 30.66 44.59
N GLY A 280 36.23 30.98 45.71
CA GLY A 280 35.62 31.68 46.84
C GLY A 280 34.52 30.85 47.52
N ASN A 281 34.66 29.52 47.51
CA ASN A 281 33.68 28.55 48.01
C ASN A 281 32.29 28.67 47.36
N ALA A 282 32.21 29.20 46.14
CA ALA A 282 31.01 29.21 45.32
C ALA A 282 31.16 28.27 44.11
N TRP A 283 30.04 27.72 43.62
CA TRP A 283 30.05 26.94 42.39
C TRP A 283 30.40 27.83 41.19
N ARG A 284 31.41 27.43 40.42
CA ARG A 284 31.81 28.06 39.16
C ARG A 284 31.81 27.03 38.06
N ASP A 285 31.25 27.42 36.91
CA ASP A 285 31.27 26.61 35.70
C ASP A 285 32.67 26.61 35.11
N MET A 286 33.18 25.42 34.80
CA MET A 286 34.54 25.22 34.30
C MET A 286 34.58 24.90 32.80
N THR A 287 33.46 24.48 32.19
CA THR A 287 33.46 23.99 30.81
C THR A 287 32.32 24.49 29.94
N GLY A 288 31.21 24.94 30.51
CA GLY A 288 29.94 24.96 29.80
C GLY A 288 29.48 23.55 29.41
N TRP A 289 28.40 23.45 28.63
CA TRP A 289 27.94 22.17 28.08
C TRP A 289 28.86 21.70 26.95
N THR A 290 29.36 20.47 27.06
CA THR A 290 30.26 19.83 26.09
C THR A 290 29.87 18.37 25.88
N ALA A 291 30.17 17.81 24.70
CA ALA A 291 30.01 16.37 24.43
C ALA A 291 31.13 15.53 25.08
N SER A 292 32.20 16.16 25.56
CA SER A 292 33.28 15.45 26.24
C SER A 292 32.89 15.10 27.68
N ASN A 293 33.03 13.83 28.05
CA ASN A 293 32.85 13.38 29.42
C ASN A 293 34.07 13.63 30.32
N ARG A 294 35.01 14.47 29.87
CA ARG A 294 36.26 14.75 30.57
C ARG A 294 36.51 16.24 30.75
N TRP A 295 37.08 16.59 31.89
CA TRP A 295 37.56 17.93 32.20
C TRP A 295 38.89 17.86 32.95
N THR A 296 39.90 18.59 32.47
CA THR A 296 41.19 18.69 33.15
C THR A 296 41.27 19.99 33.96
N TRP A 297 41.46 19.84 35.26
CA TRP A 297 41.70 20.93 36.20
C TRP A 297 43.21 21.13 36.39
N GLN A 298 43.69 22.31 35.99
CA GLN A 298 45.06 22.77 36.29
C GLN A 298 45.04 23.44 37.65
N THR A 299 45.72 22.86 38.63
CA THR A 299 45.70 23.33 40.01
C THR A 299 46.80 24.35 40.27
N THR A 300 46.56 25.27 41.20
CA THR A 300 47.45 26.36 41.58
C THR A 300 47.52 26.46 43.11
N ALA A 301 48.40 27.32 43.64
CA ALA A 301 48.43 27.61 45.07
C ALA A 301 47.09 28.14 45.63
N SER A 302 46.25 28.74 44.78
CA SER A 302 44.92 29.24 45.20
C SER A 302 43.90 28.12 45.41
N ASP A 303 44.18 26.91 44.90
CA ASP A 303 43.31 25.74 45.02
C ASP A 303 43.57 24.94 46.31
N VAL A 304 44.65 25.25 47.05
CA VAL A 304 45.06 24.54 48.28
C VAL A 304 43.90 24.51 49.29
N GLY A 305 43.53 23.30 49.70
CA GLY A 305 42.36 22.99 50.51
C GLY A 305 41.45 21.95 49.85
N THR A 306 40.28 21.73 50.44
CA THR A 306 39.28 20.80 49.90
C THR A 306 38.33 21.52 48.95
N SER A 307 38.19 20.99 47.74
CA SER A 307 37.24 21.42 46.73
C SER A 307 36.24 20.30 46.41
N GLN A 308 35.11 20.66 45.82
CA GLN A 308 34.09 19.76 45.31
C GLN A 308 34.03 19.92 43.79
N ALA A 309 34.26 18.83 43.06
CA ALA A 309 34.02 18.75 41.62
C ALA A 309 32.63 18.16 41.40
N ASN A 310 31.83 18.78 40.54
CA ASN A 310 30.49 18.34 40.18
C ASN A 310 30.39 18.24 38.66
N VAL A 311 29.74 17.20 38.15
CA VAL A 311 29.37 17.09 36.75
C VAL A 311 27.86 17.04 36.64
N TRP A 312 27.30 17.94 35.83
CA TRP A 312 25.92 17.89 35.39
C TRP A 312 25.87 17.19 34.04
N ILE A 313 24.83 16.39 33.82
CA ILE A 313 24.59 15.74 32.53
C ILE A 313 23.19 16.02 32.00
N ARG A 314 23.04 15.96 30.68
CA ARG A 314 21.74 16.02 30.00
C ARG A 314 21.75 15.36 28.62
N ASP A 315 20.56 15.04 28.10
CA ASP A 315 20.35 14.53 26.73
C ASP A 315 19.79 15.59 25.76
N GLY A 316 19.26 16.69 26.28
CA GLY A 316 18.63 17.77 25.50
C GLY A 316 17.13 17.60 25.23
N ASN A 317 16.50 16.54 25.76
CA ASN A 317 15.09 16.24 25.62
C ASN A 317 14.27 16.53 26.89
N HIS A 318 14.90 16.45 28.06
CA HIS A 318 14.22 16.54 29.37
C HIS A 318 14.55 17.84 30.11
N ALA A 319 15.82 18.04 30.43
CA ALA A 319 16.28 19.25 31.09
C ALA A 319 16.15 20.48 30.18
N GLY A 320 15.63 21.57 30.73
CA GLY A 320 15.67 22.88 30.08
C GLY A 320 17.10 23.36 29.82
N HIS A 321 17.24 24.43 29.03
CA HIS A 321 18.54 24.96 28.57
C HIS A 321 19.59 25.15 29.67
N ASP A 322 19.18 25.54 30.88
CA ASP A 322 20.06 25.76 32.05
C ASP A 322 19.85 24.77 33.20
N SER A 323 19.23 23.62 32.91
CA SER A 323 19.01 22.54 33.88
C SER A 323 19.80 21.29 33.50
N TRP A 324 19.84 20.33 34.41
CA TRP A 324 20.44 19.00 34.22
C TRP A 324 19.43 17.90 34.51
N ASP A 325 19.66 16.74 33.93
CA ASP A 325 18.85 15.52 34.16
C ASP A 325 19.38 14.72 35.35
N SER A 326 20.71 14.67 35.47
CA SER A 326 21.39 13.99 36.56
C SER A 326 22.75 14.66 36.85
N TYR A 327 23.34 14.34 37.99
CA TYR A 327 24.63 14.89 38.38
C TYR A 327 25.42 13.95 39.30
N GLN A 328 26.72 14.18 39.40
CA GLN A 328 27.60 13.53 40.38
C GLN A 328 28.56 14.54 40.98
N VAL A 329 28.81 14.41 42.29
CA VAL A 329 29.73 15.27 43.02
C VAL A 329 30.77 14.45 43.79
N ARG A 330 32.00 14.96 43.81
CA ARG A 330 33.14 14.37 44.51
C ARG A 330 34.00 15.43 45.16
N GLU A 331 34.54 15.11 46.32
CA GLU A 331 35.52 15.94 46.99
C GLU A 331 36.94 15.60 46.51
N PHE A 332 37.80 16.61 46.52
CA PHE A 332 39.21 16.48 46.15
C PHE A 332 40.04 17.52 46.90
N THR A 333 41.19 17.11 47.43
CA THR A 333 42.02 17.98 48.27
C THR A 333 43.32 18.32 47.56
N ILE A 334 43.66 19.60 47.54
CA ILE A 334 44.96 20.11 47.07
C ILE A 334 45.82 20.49 48.26
N THR A 335 47.09 20.09 48.24
CA THR A 335 48.11 20.46 49.24
C THR A 335 49.21 21.30 48.61
N TRP A 336 50.06 21.87 49.47
CA TRP A 336 51.36 22.39 49.06
C TRP A 336 52.27 21.28 48.53
#